data_AF-A0A4V1V1E2-F1
#
_entry.id   AF-A0A4V1V1E2-F1
#
_cell.length_a   1.000
_cell.length_b   1.000
_cell.length_c   1.000
_cell.angle_alpha   90.00
_cell.angle_beta   90.00
_cell.angle_gamma   90.00
#
_symmetry.space_group_name_H-M   'P 1'
#
loop_
_entity.id
_entity.type
_entity.pdbx_description
1 polymer ?
#
loop_
_entity_poly.entity_id
_entity_poly.type
_entity_poly.pdbx_seq_one_letter_code
_entity_poly.pdbx_strand_id
1 'polypeptide(L)'
;MLPTLVSHNDDIRRLLERGYAVSFDQNHLVVRDVPYLDAAGELRWGTIITKLVFIDQVRVRQENHQVSFAGGAPHGLDGKPIPNLGDTAHSIPLSVAEPRVIVERQFSNKPGNGYVDFFDKIERYITIISGPAMEKHGVTALTFNTYEPAPDDSVFKFRDTLTSRAEIGDLTQAFKQEVVAIIGLGGTGGYVLDFMVKTPVREIRGFDADAYHVHNAYRSPGSLDPNEFDQSKAEVYA
;
A
#
# COMPACT_ATOMS: atom_id res chain seq x y z
N MET A 1 1.63 -2.67 -12.90
CA MET A 1 2.64 -2.37 -11.85
C MET A 1 3.48 -3.59 -11.46
N LEU A 2 2.86 -4.73 -11.14
CA LEU A 2 3.58 -5.95 -10.75
C LEU A 2 4.71 -6.36 -11.73
N PRO A 3 4.52 -6.34 -13.07
CA PRO A 3 5.61 -6.68 -14.01
C PRO A 3 6.87 -5.82 -13.84
N THR A 4 6.70 -4.52 -13.57
CA THR A 4 7.82 -3.58 -13.34
C THR A 4 8.54 -3.89 -12.03
N LEU A 5 7.81 -4.16 -10.94
CA LEU A 5 8.46 -4.53 -9.68
C LEU A 5 9.22 -5.85 -9.81
N VAL A 6 8.64 -6.82 -10.50
CA VAL A 6 9.25 -8.13 -10.76
C VAL A 6 10.53 -8.00 -11.59
N SER A 7 10.57 -7.14 -12.61
CA SER A 7 11.76 -6.96 -13.44
C SER A 7 12.91 -6.24 -12.72
N HIS A 8 12.63 -5.53 -11.62
CA HIS A 8 13.62 -4.72 -10.90
C HIS A 8 13.95 -5.20 -9.48
N ASN A 9 13.23 -6.21 -8.96
CA ASN A 9 13.43 -6.75 -7.61
C ASN A 9 13.49 -8.28 -7.68
N ASP A 10 14.70 -8.83 -7.56
CA ASP A 10 14.99 -10.24 -7.73
C ASP A 10 14.23 -11.16 -6.75
N ASP A 11 14.10 -10.70 -5.51
CA ASP A 11 13.41 -11.41 -4.44
C ASP A 11 11.89 -11.51 -4.67
N ILE A 12 11.26 -10.45 -5.20
CA ILE A 12 9.85 -10.49 -5.62
C ILE A 12 9.67 -11.41 -6.84
N ARG A 13 10.59 -11.36 -7.82
CA ARG A 13 10.58 -12.26 -8.98
C ARG A 13 10.64 -13.72 -8.55
N ARG A 14 11.55 -14.06 -7.63
CA ARG A 14 11.66 -15.41 -7.07
C ARG A 14 10.38 -15.89 -6.42
N LEU A 15 9.59 -15.02 -5.77
CA LEU A 15 8.30 -15.42 -5.17
C LEU A 15 7.30 -15.88 -6.25
N LEU A 16 7.20 -15.15 -7.36
CA LEU A 16 6.35 -15.54 -8.49
C LEU A 16 6.85 -16.83 -9.15
N GLU A 17 8.14 -16.93 -9.44
CA GLU A 17 8.74 -18.11 -10.07
C GLU A 17 8.60 -19.36 -9.20
N ARG A 18 8.60 -19.19 -7.86
CA ARG A 18 8.36 -20.27 -6.91
C ARG A 18 6.92 -20.80 -6.98
N GLY A 19 5.97 -19.99 -7.43
CA GLY A 19 4.55 -20.32 -7.59
C GLY A 19 3.62 -19.68 -6.56
N TYR A 20 4.09 -18.70 -5.79
CA TYR A 20 3.23 -17.96 -4.87
C TYR A 20 2.28 -17.01 -5.62
N ALA A 21 1.05 -16.90 -5.13
CA ALA A 21 0.06 -15.97 -5.65
C ALA A 21 0.32 -14.54 -5.17
N VAL A 22 1.21 -13.82 -5.87
CA VAL A 22 1.65 -12.47 -5.51
C VAL A 22 0.87 -11.40 -6.28
N SER A 23 0.41 -10.38 -5.57
CA SER A 23 -0.20 -9.17 -6.11
C SER A 23 0.31 -7.93 -5.37
N PHE A 24 -0.13 -6.76 -5.81
CA PHE A 24 0.24 -5.47 -5.22
C PHE A 24 -1.01 -4.64 -4.92
N ASP A 25 -1.02 -4.00 -3.76
CA ASP A 25 -2.09 -3.08 -3.34
C ASP A 25 -1.55 -1.99 -2.41
N GLN A 26 -1.78 -0.71 -2.74
CA GLN A 26 -1.40 0.45 -1.91
C GLN A 26 0.01 0.39 -1.27
N ASN A 27 1.04 0.11 -2.07
CA ASN A 27 2.44 -0.06 -1.60
C ASN A 27 2.67 -1.27 -0.68
N HIS A 28 1.80 -2.27 -0.74
CA HIS A 28 1.99 -3.53 -0.06
C HIS A 28 2.16 -4.66 -1.07
N LEU A 29 3.04 -5.59 -0.75
CA LEU A 29 3.10 -6.91 -1.36
C LEU A 29 2.02 -7.77 -0.71
N VAL A 30 1.14 -8.35 -1.53
CA VAL A 30 0.00 -9.15 -1.08
C VAL A 30 0.18 -10.58 -1.59
N VAL A 31 0.44 -11.51 -0.68
CA VAL A 31 0.67 -12.93 -0.98
C VAL A 31 -0.55 -13.72 -0.52
N ARG A 32 -1.35 -14.15 -1.51
CA ARG A 32 -2.62 -14.84 -1.30
C ARG A 32 -2.42 -16.35 -1.26
N ASP A 33 -3.54 -17.06 -1.09
CA ASP A 33 -3.60 -18.52 -1.07
C ASP A 33 -2.67 -19.13 0.00
N VAL A 34 -2.64 -18.54 1.20
CA VAL A 34 -1.87 -19.06 2.33
C VAL A 34 -2.78 -20.01 3.14
N PRO A 35 -2.66 -21.34 3.00
CA PRO A 35 -3.47 -22.25 3.79
C PRO A 35 -3.03 -22.20 5.25
N TYR A 36 -3.95 -22.35 6.19
CA TYR A 36 -3.67 -22.46 7.62
C TYR A 36 -4.80 -23.23 8.32
N LEU A 37 -4.56 -23.66 9.56
CA LEU A 37 -5.61 -24.26 10.40
C LEU A 37 -6.16 -23.22 11.38
N ASP A 38 -7.48 -23.18 11.56
CA ASP A 38 -8.10 -22.40 12.63
C ASP A 38 -8.14 -23.17 13.97
N ALA A 39 -8.77 -22.58 14.99
CA ALA A 39 -8.88 -23.16 16.32
C ALA A 39 -9.65 -24.49 16.36
N ALA A 40 -10.53 -24.75 15.38
CA ALA A 40 -11.22 -26.02 15.24
C ALA A 40 -10.38 -27.05 14.46
N GLY A 41 -9.19 -26.66 14.00
CA GLY A 41 -8.35 -27.47 13.13
C GLY A 41 -8.92 -27.59 11.71
N GLU A 42 -9.79 -26.68 11.29
CA GLU A 42 -10.34 -26.65 9.93
C GLU A 42 -9.41 -25.90 8.99
N LEU A 43 -9.35 -26.36 7.73
CA LEU A 43 -8.59 -25.69 6.68
C LEU A 43 -9.22 -24.33 6.36
N ARG A 44 -8.41 -23.28 6.45
CA ARG A 44 -8.72 -21.92 6.02
C ARG A 44 -7.65 -21.43 5.05
N TRP A 45 -7.97 -20.33 4.37
CA TRP A 45 -7.06 -19.64 3.46
C TRP A 45 -6.95 -18.19 3.90
N GLY A 46 -5.73 -17.71 3.98
CA GLY A 46 -5.39 -16.35 4.40
C GLY A 46 -4.52 -15.65 3.37
N THR A 47 -4.10 -14.45 3.73
CA THR A 47 -3.22 -13.62 2.91
C THR A 47 -2.18 -12.99 3.81
N ILE A 48 -0.91 -13.03 3.39
CA ILE A 48 0.20 -12.32 4.03
C ILE A 48 0.39 -10.99 3.32
N ILE A 49 0.53 -9.92 4.09
CA ILE A 49 0.71 -8.56 3.59
C ILE A 49 1.97 -7.97 4.22
N THR A 50 2.86 -7.43 3.39
CA THR A 50 4.04 -6.69 3.87
C THR A 50 4.21 -5.41 3.10
N LYS A 51 4.55 -4.33 3.81
CA LYS A 51 4.83 -3.03 3.20
C LYS A 51 6.07 -3.09 2.31
N LEU A 52 6.00 -2.41 1.18
CA LEU A 52 7.10 -2.19 0.25
C LEU A 52 7.66 -0.78 0.48
N VAL A 53 8.88 -0.69 1.00
CA VAL A 53 9.57 0.60 1.15
C VAL A 53 10.28 0.90 -0.16
N PHE A 54 9.74 1.84 -0.92
CA PHE A 54 10.32 2.29 -2.19
C PHE A 54 11.64 3.03 -1.93
N ILE A 55 12.72 2.56 -2.57
CA ILE A 55 14.02 3.22 -2.62
C ILE A 55 14.01 4.28 -3.73
N ASP A 56 13.39 3.92 -4.86
CA ASP A 56 13.08 4.79 -5.99
C ASP A 56 11.75 4.34 -6.63
N GLN A 57 11.47 4.74 -7.88
CA GLN A 57 10.21 4.44 -8.55
C GLN A 57 9.96 2.94 -8.81
N VAL A 58 11.01 2.10 -8.83
CA VAL A 58 10.91 0.69 -9.23
C VAL A 58 11.58 -0.29 -8.28
N ARG A 59 12.53 0.15 -7.45
CA ARG A 59 13.22 -0.69 -6.45
C ARG A 59 12.63 -0.53 -5.06
N VAL A 60 12.48 -1.64 -4.35
CA VAL A 60 11.88 -1.71 -3.03
C VAL A 60 12.76 -2.49 -2.04
N ARG A 61 12.54 -2.26 -0.75
CA ARG A 61 13.14 -3.02 0.35
C ARG A 61 12.13 -3.25 1.48
N GLN A 62 12.46 -4.20 2.34
CA GLN A 62 11.70 -4.49 3.55
C GLN A 62 11.77 -3.30 4.53
N GLU A 63 10.68 -3.06 5.27
CA GLU A 63 10.67 -2.13 6.40
C GLU A 63 11.21 -2.78 7.68
N ASN A 64 10.64 -3.93 8.03
CA ASN A 64 10.92 -4.67 9.26
C ASN A 64 10.62 -6.18 9.06
N HIS A 65 10.71 -6.96 10.15
CA HIS A 65 10.46 -8.40 10.15
C HIS A 65 8.97 -8.80 10.26
N GLN A 66 8.06 -7.85 10.50
CA GLN A 66 6.65 -8.13 10.75
C GLN A 66 5.86 -8.30 9.45
N VAL A 67 4.77 -9.06 9.49
CA VAL A 67 3.80 -9.14 8.39
C VAL A 67 2.40 -8.93 8.94
N SER A 68 1.56 -8.26 8.17
CA SER A 68 0.13 -8.22 8.43
C SER A 68 -0.55 -9.45 7.81
N PHE A 69 -1.67 -9.87 8.37
CA PHE A 69 -2.38 -11.07 7.92
C PHE A 69 -3.88 -10.85 7.85
N ALA A 70 -4.47 -11.30 6.73
CA ALA A 70 -5.90 -11.39 6.54
C ALA A 70 -6.36 -12.83 6.79
N GLY A 71 -7.24 -13.00 7.76
CA GLY A 71 -7.67 -14.30 8.26
C GLY A 71 -7.63 -14.41 9.79
N GLY A 72 -8.19 -15.52 10.28
CA GLY A 72 -8.15 -15.90 11.68
C GLY A 72 -6.77 -16.28 12.20
N ALA A 73 -6.68 -16.56 13.50
CA ALA A 73 -5.45 -16.97 14.16
C ALA A 73 -4.99 -18.35 13.63
N PRO A 74 -3.76 -18.50 13.12
CA PRO A 74 -3.22 -19.80 12.72
C PRO A 74 -2.96 -20.72 13.91
N HIS A 75 -3.34 -21.99 13.76
CA HIS A 75 -3.16 -23.05 14.76
C HIS A 75 -2.31 -24.20 14.24
N GLY A 76 -1.64 -24.88 15.17
CA GLY A 76 -0.91 -26.12 14.93
C GLY A 76 -1.82 -27.35 14.86
N LEU A 77 -1.22 -28.51 14.59
CA LEU A 77 -1.91 -29.80 14.58
C LEU A 77 -2.46 -30.20 15.96
N ASP A 78 -1.91 -29.64 17.03
CA ASP A 78 -2.34 -29.85 18.41
C ASP A 78 -3.52 -28.95 18.82
N GLY A 79 -4.07 -28.18 17.87
CA GLY A 79 -5.17 -27.25 18.10
C GLY A 79 -4.80 -26.02 18.91
N LYS A 80 -3.51 -25.77 19.15
CA LYS A 80 -3.03 -24.54 19.83
C LYS A 80 -2.60 -23.50 18.81
N PRO A 81 -2.67 -22.19 19.14
CA PRO A 81 -2.10 -21.15 18.29
C PRO A 81 -0.63 -21.44 17.98
N ILE A 82 -0.20 -21.14 16.76
CA ILE A 82 1.19 -21.36 16.36
C ILE A 82 2.11 -20.52 17.25
N PRO A 83 3.10 -21.13 17.95
CA PRO A 83 3.93 -20.42 18.90
C PRO A 83 4.87 -19.43 18.20
N ASN A 84 5.28 -18.39 18.92
CA ASN A 84 6.25 -17.39 18.46
C ASN A 84 5.86 -16.62 17.18
N LEU A 85 4.56 -16.54 16.85
CA LEU A 85 4.06 -15.63 15.82
C LEU A 85 3.88 -14.20 16.32
N GLY A 86 3.71 -13.97 17.62
CA GLY A 86 3.43 -12.63 18.15
C GLY A 86 2.17 -12.02 17.54
N ASP A 87 1.07 -12.79 17.57
CA ASP A 87 -0.24 -12.42 17.00
C ASP A 87 -0.86 -11.26 17.77
N THR A 88 -0.95 -10.09 17.12
CA THR A 88 -1.60 -8.90 17.66
C THR A 88 -2.68 -8.40 16.71
N ALA A 89 -3.79 -7.90 17.28
CA ALA A 89 -4.81 -7.23 16.48
C ALA A 89 -4.21 -6.03 15.74
N HIS A 90 -4.49 -5.93 14.44
CA HIS A 90 -3.95 -4.90 13.57
C HIS A 90 -4.81 -4.79 12.33
N SER A 91 -4.96 -3.60 11.79
CA SER A 91 -5.68 -3.39 10.55
C SER A 91 -4.90 -2.40 9.70
N ILE A 92 -4.85 -2.68 8.40
CA ILE A 92 -4.37 -1.73 7.41
C ILE A 92 -5.47 -1.55 6.35
N PRO A 93 -5.73 -0.31 5.93
CA PRO A 93 -6.65 -0.07 4.84
C PRO A 93 -5.97 -0.50 3.52
N LEU A 94 -6.52 -1.54 2.89
CA LEU A 94 -6.18 -1.93 1.52
C LEU A 94 -7.27 -1.47 0.56
N SER A 95 -7.06 -1.65 -0.75
CA SER A 95 -8.11 -1.34 -1.72
C SER A 95 -9.32 -2.26 -1.54
N VAL A 96 -10.45 -1.84 -2.09
CA VAL A 96 -11.68 -2.65 -2.15
C VAL A 96 -11.68 -3.62 -3.34
N ALA A 97 -10.50 -3.98 -3.87
CA ALA A 97 -10.36 -4.91 -4.99
C ALA A 97 -10.83 -6.32 -4.59
N GLU A 98 -11.52 -7.00 -5.51
CA GLU A 98 -12.01 -8.35 -5.30
C GLU A 98 -10.98 -9.41 -5.79
N PRO A 99 -10.76 -10.51 -5.03
CA PRO A 99 -11.38 -10.82 -3.74
C PRO A 99 -10.86 -9.93 -2.61
N ARG A 100 -11.78 -9.38 -1.82
CA ARG A 100 -11.47 -8.45 -0.73
C ARG A 100 -10.46 -9.03 0.28
N VAL A 101 -9.44 -8.26 0.62
CA VAL A 101 -8.47 -8.58 1.68
C VAL A 101 -8.77 -7.71 2.88
N ILE A 102 -9.13 -8.35 4.00
CA ILE A 102 -9.40 -7.66 5.27
C ILE A 102 -8.31 -8.06 6.24
N VAL A 103 -7.42 -7.11 6.57
CA VAL A 103 -6.37 -7.34 7.56
C VAL A 103 -6.96 -7.22 8.95
N GLU A 104 -6.73 -8.27 9.75
CA GLU A 104 -7.28 -8.40 11.11
C GLU A 104 -6.18 -8.51 12.17
N ARG A 105 -4.95 -8.85 11.76
CA ARG A 105 -3.85 -9.09 12.68
C ARG A 105 -2.47 -8.84 12.05
N GLN A 106 -1.46 -8.82 12.91
CA GLN A 106 -0.05 -8.73 12.56
C GLN A 106 0.73 -9.82 13.28
N PHE A 107 1.78 -10.30 12.63
CA PHE A 107 2.73 -11.26 13.16
C PHE A 107 4.13 -10.66 13.21
N SER A 108 4.88 -11.11 14.22
CA SER A 108 6.25 -10.73 14.51
C SER A 108 7.09 -11.97 14.85
N ASN A 109 7.56 -12.66 13.82
CA ASN A 109 8.60 -13.68 13.93
C ASN A 109 9.93 -13.10 13.42
N LYS A 110 10.93 -12.95 14.29
CA LYS A 110 12.25 -12.44 13.90
C LYS A 110 13.30 -13.55 14.05
N PRO A 111 13.91 -14.03 12.96
CA PRO A 111 15.08 -14.91 13.05
C PRO A 111 16.30 -14.14 13.58
N GLY A 112 17.29 -14.85 14.14
CA GLY A 112 18.45 -14.22 14.79
C GLY A 112 19.19 -13.20 13.94
N ASN A 113 19.37 -13.48 12.65
CA ASN A 113 20.02 -12.58 11.68
C ASN A 113 19.05 -11.66 10.93
N GLY A 114 17.76 -11.67 11.26
CA GLY A 114 16.72 -11.06 10.44
C GLY A 114 16.51 -11.78 9.11
N TYR A 115 15.63 -11.23 8.27
CA TYR A 115 15.36 -11.75 6.93
C TYR A 115 16.28 -11.09 5.92
N VAL A 116 16.80 -11.87 4.97
CA VAL A 116 17.71 -11.38 3.92
C VAL A 116 16.96 -10.45 2.96
N ASP A 117 15.82 -10.91 2.46
CA ASP A 117 15.03 -10.25 1.40
C ASP A 117 13.54 -10.60 1.55
N PHE A 118 12.68 -10.09 0.64
CA PHE A 118 11.24 -10.40 0.70
C PHE A 118 10.96 -11.89 0.54
N PHE A 119 11.75 -12.59 -0.27
CA PHE A 119 11.56 -14.01 -0.51
C PHE A 119 11.78 -14.82 0.76
N ASP A 120 12.91 -14.62 1.44
CA ASP A 120 13.27 -15.30 2.69
C ASP A 120 12.21 -15.02 3.78
N LYS A 121 11.77 -13.76 3.90
CA LYS A 121 10.70 -13.37 4.82
C LYS A 121 9.39 -14.11 4.54
N ILE A 122 8.88 -14.02 3.32
CA ILE A 122 7.58 -14.61 2.97
C ILE A 122 7.63 -16.13 3.03
N GLU A 123 8.68 -16.76 2.51
CA GLU A 123 8.84 -18.22 2.55
C GLU A 123 8.86 -18.73 4.00
N ARG A 124 9.54 -18.02 4.91
CA ARG A 124 9.56 -18.39 6.32
C ARG A 124 8.18 -18.27 6.97
N TYR A 125 7.45 -17.18 6.75
CA TYR A 125 6.10 -17.02 7.29
C TYR A 125 5.14 -18.07 6.74
N ILE A 126 5.18 -18.34 5.44
CA ILE A 126 4.36 -19.39 4.82
C ILE A 126 4.71 -20.75 5.42
N THR A 127 6.00 -21.07 5.60
CA THR A 127 6.41 -22.33 6.24
C THR A 127 5.81 -22.48 7.63
N ILE A 128 5.86 -21.41 8.44
CA ILE A 128 5.32 -21.42 9.81
C ILE A 128 3.79 -21.55 9.80
N ILE A 129 3.10 -20.73 9.00
CA ILE A 129 1.63 -20.61 9.00
C ILE A 129 0.97 -21.81 8.32
N SER A 130 1.52 -22.24 7.18
CA SER A 130 0.93 -23.26 6.32
C SER A 130 1.34 -24.68 6.65
N GLY A 131 2.48 -24.88 7.32
CA GLY A 131 3.00 -26.22 7.67
C GLY A 131 1.93 -27.17 8.22
N PRO A 132 1.19 -26.81 9.28
CA PRO A 132 0.14 -27.66 9.84
C PRO A 132 -0.98 -28.01 8.85
N ALA A 133 -1.45 -27.05 8.06
CA ALA A 133 -2.51 -27.27 7.08
C ALA A 133 -2.06 -28.14 5.91
N MET A 134 -0.84 -27.92 5.42
CA MET A 134 -0.22 -28.71 4.36
C MET A 134 -0.02 -30.16 4.80
N GLU A 135 0.44 -30.39 6.03
CA GLU A 135 0.61 -31.74 6.59
C GLU A 135 -0.72 -32.48 6.75
N LYS A 136 -1.75 -31.81 7.30
CA LYS A 136 -3.05 -32.43 7.59
C LYS A 136 -3.90 -32.66 6.33
N HIS A 137 -3.87 -31.72 5.38
CA HIS A 137 -4.79 -31.71 4.24
C HIS A 137 -4.13 -31.93 2.87
N GLY A 138 -2.80 -32.02 2.79
CA GLY A 138 -2.10 -32.20 1.51
C GLY A 138 -2.24 -31.01 0.55
N VAL A 139 -2.57 -29.82 1.07
CA VAL A 139 -2.68 -28.58 0.30
C VAL A 139 -1.32 -27.88 0.16
N THR A 140 -1.24 -26.84 -0.65
CA THR A 140 -0.01 -26.05 -0.86
C THR A 140 -0.33 -24.57 -1.03
N ALA A 141 0.61 -23.71 -0.61
CA ALA A 141 0.59 -22.27 -0.90
C ALA A 141 1.09 -21.92 -2.32
N LEU A 142 1.66 -22.90 -3.04
CA LEU A 142 2.20 -22.74 -4.39
C LEU A 142 1.12 -23.00 -5.45
N THR A 143 0.14 -22.10 -5.54
CA THR A 143 -1.02 -22.27 -6.40
C THR A 143 -0.80 -21.83 -7.84
N PHE A 144 0.24 -21.02 -8.11
CA PHE A 144 0.45 -20.34 -9.39
C PHE A 144 -0.72 -19.44 -9.82
N ASN A 145 -1.66 -19.17 -8.92
CA ASN A 145 -2.80 -18.30 -9.21
C ASN A 145 -2.31 -16.86 -9.41
N THR A 146 -2.92 -16.19 -10.37
CA THR A 146 -2.71 -14.76 -10.62
C THR A 146 -3.91 -13.98 -10.10
N TYR A 147 -3.63 -12.92 -9.36
CA TYR A 147 -4.63 -11.97 -8.93
C TYR A 147 -4.36 -10.64 -9.61
N GLU A 148 -5.39 -10.06 -10.23
CA GLU A 148 -5.27 -8.73 -10.80
C GLU A 148 -4.87 -7.74 -9.71
N PRO A 149 -3.86 -6.88 -9.97
CA PRO A 149 -3.50 -5.85 -9.02
C PRO A 149 -4.69 -4.90 -8.82
N ALA A 150 -4.78 -4.30 -7.64
CA ALA A 150 -5.73 -3.23 -7.42
C ALA A 150 -5.53 -2.14 -8.50
N PRO A 151 -6.60 -1.56 -9.06
CA PRO A 151 -6.48 -0.46 -10.00
C PRO A 151 -5.62 0.65 -9.42
N ASP A 152 -4.58 1.06 -10.14
CA ASP A 152 -3.75 2.20 -9.80
C ASP A 152 -4.28 3.43 -10.55
N ASP A 153 -5.33 4.03 -9.99
CA ASP A 153 -6.03 5.23 -10.46
C ASP A 153 -5.41 6.52 -9.88
N SER A 154 -4.12 6.48 -9.51
CA SER A 154 -3.43 7.61 -8.91
C SER A 154 -3.46 8.84 -9.83
N VAL A 155 -3.94 9.96 -9.28
CA VAL A 155 -3.85 11.29 -9.91
C VAL A 155 -2.45 11.91 -9.85
N PHE A 156 -1.56 11.32 -9.04
CA PHE A 156 -0.22 11.85 -8.81
C PHE A 156 0.80 11.35 -9.84
N LYS A 157 1.70 12.25 -10.26
CA LYS A 157 2.84 11.95 -11.12
C LYS A 157 3.90 11.07 -10.44
N PHE A 158 4.00 11.18 -9.12
CA PHE A 158 4.90 10.39 -8.30
C PHE A 158 4.09 9.52 -7.36
N ARG A 159 4.66 8.36 -7.01
CA ARG A 159 4.03 7.43 -6.10
C ARG A 159 3.84 8.04 -4.71
N ASP A 160 2.61 8.02 -4.23
CA ASP A 160 2.30 8.36 -2.85
C ASP A 160 2.75 7.24 -1.91
N THR A 161 3.93 7.43 -1.31
CA THR A 161 4.47 6.54 -0.28
C THR A 161 4.09 6.98 1.13
N LEU A 162 3.55 8.19 1.29
CA LEU A 162 3.16 8.75 2.58
C LEU A 162 1.89 8.08 3.10
N THR A 163 0.91 7.83 2.23
CA THR A 163 -0.34 7.14 2.60
C THR A 163 -0.07 5.79 3.25
N SER A 164 0.73 4.94 2.60
CA SER A 164 1.12 3.63 3.17
C SER A 164 2.03 3.76 4.39
N ARG A 165 2.75 4.88 4.53
CA ARG A 165 3.62 5.12 5.69
C ARG A 165 2.83 5.51 6.93
N ALA A 166 1.78 6.30 6.75
CA ALA A 166 0.91 6.76 7.81
C ALA A 166 -0.31 5.84 8.03
N GLU A 167 -0.48 4.81 7.20
CA GLU A 167 -1.62 3.86 7.24
C GLU A 167 -2.99 4.55 7.09
N ILE A 168 -3.03 5.66 6.33
CA ILE A 168 -4.23 6.49 6.10
C ILE A 168 -4.91 6.20 4.75
N GLY A 169 -4.78 4.97 4.26
CA GLY A 169 -5.35 4.56 2.96
C GLY A 169 -6.87 4.71 2.90
N ASP A 170 -7.56 4.58 4.03
CA ASP A 170 -9.00 4.80 4.18
C ASP A 170 -9.40 6.25 3.90
N LEU A 171 -8.68 7.22 4.47
CA LEU A 171 -8.88 8.64 4.21
C LEU A 171 -8.62 8.96 2.74
N THR A 172 -7.52 8.45 2.18
CA THR A 172 -7.19 8.59 0.76
C THR A 172 -8.33 8.08 -0.13
N GLN A 173 -8.91 6.91 0.17
CA GLN A 173 -10.06 6.38 -0.59
C GLN A 173 -11.31 7.25 -0.43
N ALA A 174 -11.57 7.76 0.78
CA ALA A 174 -12.73 8.63 1.04
C ALA A 174 -12.69 9.91 0.19
N PHE A 175 -11.50 10.45 -0.07
CA PHE A 175 -11.36 11.69 -0.83
C PHE A 175 -11.41 11.51 -2.36
N LYS A 176 -11.27 10.29 -2.90
CA LYS A 176 -11.15 10.05 -4.35
C LYS A 176 -12.26 10.60 -5.22
N GLN A 177 -13.48 10.69 -4.68
CA GLN A 177 -14.64 11.18 -5.44
C GLN A 177 -15.00 12.63 -5.13
N GLU A 178 -14.27 13.26 -4.22
CA GLU A 178 -14.54 14.62 -3.77
C GLU A 178 -14.13 15.65 -4.82
N VAL A 179 -14.89 16.74 -4.87
CA VAL A 179 -14.58 17.92 -5.68
C VAL A 179 -14.39 19.10 -4.76
N VAL A 180 -13.21 19.71 -4.79
CA VAL A 180 -12.86 20.83 -3.92
C VAL A 180 -12.96 22.13 -4.70
N ALA A 181 -13.77 23.08 -4.24
CA ALA A 181 -13.83 24.43 -4.79
C ALA A 181 -13.09 25.41 -3.88
N ILE A 182 -12.15 26.19 -4.43
CA ILE A 182 -11.38 27.21 -3.72
C ILE A 182 -11.74 28.56 -4.33
N ILE A 183 -12.36 29.43 -3.52
CA ILE A 183 -12.78 30.78 -3.93
C ILE A 183 -11.79 31.79 -3.33
N GLY A 184 -11.04 32.45 -4.21
CA GLY A 184 -9.86 33.24 -3.88
C GLY A 184 -8.61 32.35 -3.88
N LEU A 185 -7.63 32.67 -4.72
CA LEU A 185 -6.34 31.98 -4.90
C LEU A 185 -5.15 32.83 -4.43
N GLY A 186 -5.38 34.04 -3.93
CA GLY A 186 -4.33 34.86 -3.33
C GLY A 186 -3.97 34.44 -1.90
N GLY A 187 -2.67 34.29 -1.59
CA GLY A 187 -2.20 34.04 -0.22
C GLY A 187 -2.74 32.72 0.33
N THR A 188 -3.64 32.79 1.32
CA THR A 188 -4.27 31.63 1.95
C THR A 188 -4.87 30.67 0.92
N GLY A 189 -5.58 31.19 -0.09
CA GLY A 189 -6.18 30.38 -1.14
C GLY A 189 -5.16 29.54 -1.91
N GLY A 190 -4.05 30.17 -2.30
CA GLY A 190 -2.92 29.50 -2.95
C GLY A 190 -2.31 28.41 -2.07
N TYR A 191 -2.10 28.67 -0.76
CA TYR A 191 -1.59 27.64 0.16
C TYR A 191 -2.56 26.48 0.36
N VAL A 192 -3.87 26.75 0.42
CA VAL A 192 -4.87 25.68 0.46
C VAL A 192 -4.79 24.85 -0.82
N LEU A 193 -4.70 25.48 -2.00
CA LEU A 193 -4.52 24.78 -3.26
C LEU A 193 -3.26 23.89 -3.23
N ASP A 194 -2.11 24.42 -2.78
CA ASP A 194 -0.85 23.67 -2.67
C ASP A 194 -0.96 22.43 -1.77
N PHE A 195 -1.79 22.44 -0.73
CA PHE A 195 -2.09 21.25 0.05
C PHE A 195 -3.08 20.31 -0.66
N MET A 196 -4.13 20.85 -1.27
CA MET A 196 -5.17 20.05 -1.92
C MET A 196 -4.66 19.31 -3.15
N VAL A 197 -3.73 19.87 -3.93
CA VAL A 197 -3.10 19.16 -5.06
C VAL A 197 -2.27 17.93 -4.65
N LYS A 198 -1.97 17.78 -3.35
CA LYS A 198 -1.31 16.61 -2.75
C LYS A 198 -2.30 15.62 -2.13
N THR A 199 -3.60 15.88 -2.29
CA THR A 199 -4.69 15.02 -1.84
C THR A 199 -5.33 14.37 -3.07
N PRO A 200 -5.62 13.05 -3.06
CA PRO A 200 -6.12 12.35 -4.23
C PRO A 200 -7.63 12.59 -4.39
N VAL A 201 -8.01 13.84 -4.67
CA VAL A 201 -9.40 14.22 -4.96
C VAL A 201 -9.70 14.08 -6.45
N ARG A 202 -10.99 13.99 -6.80
CA ARG A 202 -11.42 13.84 -8.21
C ARG A 202 -11.08 15.09 -9.02
N GLU A 203 -11.32 16.26 -8.43
CA GLU A 203 -11.18 17.55 -9.12
C GLU A 203 -10.98 18.68 -8.10
N ILE A 204 -10.14 19.65 -8.46
CA ILE A 204 -9.98 20.91 -7.72
C ILE A 204 -10.36 22.05 -8.67
N ARG A 205 -11.25 22.94 -8.23
CA ARG A 205 -11.72 24.10 -8.99
C ARG A 205 -11.27 25.38 -8.30
N GLY A 206 -10.35 26.09 -8.92
CA GLY A 206 -9.88 27.40 -8.45
C GLY A 206 -10.65 28.54 -9.10
N PHE A 207 -11.05 29.53 -8.29
CA PHE A 207 -11.71 30.75 -8.75
C PHE A 207 -11.01 31.96 -8.15
N ASP A 208 -10.58 32.91 -8.97
CA ASP A 208 -10.09 34.21 -8.52
C ASP A 208 -10.30 35.24 -9.64
N ALA A 209 -10.69 36.46 -9.28
CA ALA A 209 -10.96 37.55 -10.22
C ALA A 209 -9.78 38.52 -10.38
N ASP A 210 -8.77 38.41 -9.50
CA ASP A 210 -7.61 39.29 -9.51
C ASP A 210 -6.50 38.75 -10.42
N ALA A 211 -5.67 39.66 -10.91
CA ALA A 211 -4.42 39.34 -11.58
C ALA A 211 -3.29 39.00 -10.58
N TYR A 212 -2.28 38.30 -11.06
CA TYR A 212 -1.06 37.98 -10.33
C TYR A 212 -0.03 39.11 -10.52
N HIS A 213 0.30 39.83 -9.45
CA HIS A 213 1.26 40.94 -9.49
C HIS A 213 2.53 40.61 -8.70
N VAL A 214 3.58 41.44 -8.88
CA VAL A 214 4.90 41.26 -8.27
C VAL A 214 4.84 41.05 -6.75
N HIS A 215 3.98 41.77 -6.03
CA HIS A 215 3.86 41.65 -4.57
C HIS A 215 3.22 40.31 -4.12
N ASN A 216 2.53 39.59 -5.02
CA ASN A 216 1.98 38.27 -4.74
C ASN A 216 3.10 37.21 -4.61
N ALA A 217 4.20 37.37 -5.34
CA ALA A 217 5.32 36.42 -5.37
C ALA A 217 5.92 36.11 -3.99
N TYR A 218 5.83 37.04 -3.04
CA TYR A 218 6.39 36.88 -1.69
C TYR A 218 5.45 36.15 -0.72
N ARG A 219 4.22 35.82 -1.14
CA ARG A 219 3.19 35.22 -0.28
C ARG A 219 2.36 34.14 -0.98
N SER A 220 2.84 33.66 -2.12
CA SER A 220 2.23 32.62 -2.93
C SER A 220 3.09 31.36 -2.86
N PRO A 221 2.50 30.16 -2.77
CA PRO A 221 3.27 28.93 -2.93
C PRO A 221 3.66 28.71 -4.39
N GLY A 222 4.64 27.84 -4.62
CA GLY A 222 5.10 27.45 -5.95
C GLY A 222 6.34 28.24 -6.44
N SER A 223 6.69 28.02 -7.70
CA SER A 223 7.71 28.81 -8.39
C SER A 223 7.11 30.06 -9.00
N LEU A 224 7.94 31.07 -9.24
CA LEU A 224 7.58 32.30 -9.94
C LEU A 224 8.14 32.24 -11.36
N ASP A 225 7.29 32.43 -12.38
CA ASP A 225 7.73 32.82 -13.73
C ASP A 225 7.37 34.30 -13.96
N PRO A 226 8.33 35.21 -14.23
CA PRO A 226 8.03 36.60 -14.54
C PRO A 226 7.04 36.82 -15.69
N ASN A 227 6.85 35.83 -16.57
CA ASN A 227 5.86 35.88 -17.64
C ASN A 227 4.40 35.72 -17.14
N GLU A 228 4.20 35.32 -15.88
CA GLU A 228 2.88 35.15 -15.24
C GLU A 228 2.31 36.47 -14.70
N PHE A 229 3.10 37.54 -14.68
CA PHE A 229 2.60 38.83 -14.20
C PHE A 229 1.46 39.35 -15.08
N ASP A 230 0.47 39.95 -14.42
CA ASP A 230 -0.78 40.48 -14.99
C ASP A 230 -1.70 39.42 -15.63
N GLN A 231 -1.34 38.14 -15.60
CA GLN A 231 -2.26 37.03 -15.87
C GLN A 231 -3.24 36.85 -14.70
N SER A 232 -4.40 36.25 -14.94
CA SER A 232 -5.32 35.96 -13.84
C SER A 232 -4.70 34.93 -12.90
N LYS A 233 -4.92 35.07 -11.58
CA LYS A 233 -4.41 34.07 -10.62
C LYS A 233 -4.95 32.66 -10.90
N ALA A 234 -6.15 32.55 -11.48
CA ALA A 234 -6.72 31.27 -11.89
C ALA A 234 -5.91 30.60 -13.01
N GLU A 235 -5.42 31.37 -13.98
CA GLU A 235 -4.54 30.85 -15.05
C GLU A 235 -3.16 30.49 -14.54
N VAL A 236 -2.59 31.31 -13.63
CA VAL A 236 -1.26 31.05 -13.04
C VAL A 236 -1.23 29.73 -12.26
N TYR A 237 -2.35 29.34 -11.65
CA TYR A 237 -2.45 28.12 -10.84
C TYR A 237 -3.11 26.92 -11.54
N ALA A 238 -3.48 27.05 -12.81
CA ALA A 238 -4.09 25.97 -13.60
C ALA A 238 -3.06 24.93 -14.05
#